data_AF-A0A432JK50-F1
#
_entry.id   AF-A0A432JK50-F1
#
_cell.length_a   1.000
_cell.length_b   1.000
_cell.length_c   1.000
_cell.angle_alpha   90.00
_cell.angle_beta   90.00
_cell.angle_gamma   90.00
#
_symmetry.space_group_name_H-M   'P 1'
#
loop_
_entity.id
_entity.type
_entity.pdbx_description
1 polymer ?
#
loop_
_entity_poly.entity_id
_entity_poly.type
_entity_poly.pdbx_seq_one_letter_code
_entity_poly.pdbx_strand_id
1 'polypeptide(L)'
;MGIRALLRSGRTPVEAPVAAPEGTLMGTDGGFRAVVDDRGGVRPAGVGHGVGWWIGAEDRWHDPATEPAVRQVRPGPAPVVETRMRVPGGDIVATSWAAVGRGPAGAALIVELANETPAPVAVAVTVSGDVRTMSVDGRRLIVGGSPAVVLDRDPGRFALVDASTDLWGEVTAGRAVTDAPGPVRCRAGGAAGALVVPLNHRGSMRFAVPADNLTGNPAEVFPAAGSVAAGWSRRLDGAASVALPDEVLTAMVPRRLVDLLLAPPTPANAIELARWGLAREAGEQVRGGDRRDPAGWLDAAAALWLLHRDATLFTDPLSARPAGDVIDDLVRAAPDTARSRSSIAALAPLFAALGDDRAAADAAALGPASRVVALPEASEGLAARLATPGDGTLALLTDVPTTWFGQDIEVHGLATTFGRIGYAVRWHGARPALLWELDRHGDSPVRITAPGLDPAFVSTDAAGEALLEAPG
;
A
#
# COMPACT_ATOMS: atom_id res chain seq x y z
N MET A 1 38.53 13.20 -26.48
CA MET A 1 37.60 12.11 -26.86
C MET A 1 36.29 12.32 -26.12
N GLY A 2 35.16 12.14 -26.80
CA GLY A 2 33.86 12.67 -26.39
C GLY A 2 33.18 11.93 -25.22
N ILE A 3 32.65 12.74 -24.29
CA ILE A 3 31.84 12.41 -23.10
C ILE A 3 30.47 11.76 -23.44
N ARG A 4 30.10 11.66 -24.71
CA ARG A 4 28.86 10.97 -25.15
C ARG A 4 28.95 9.45 -25.28
N ALA A 5 30.13 8.84 -25.08
CA ALA A 5 30.31 7.39 -25.17
C ALA A 5 30.29 6.64 -23.81
N LEU A 6 30.14 7.34 -22.69
CA LEU A 6 30.12 6.77 -21.32
C LEU A 6 28.71 6.61 -20.72
N LEU A 7 27.66 6.88 -21.49
CA LEU A 7 26.26 6.63 -21.11
C LEU A 7 25.75 5.24 -21.51
N ARG A 8 26.65 4.27 -21.72
CA ARG A 8 26.27 2.86 -21.80
C ARG A 8 27.22 2.05 -20.91
N SER A 9 26.59 1.25 -20.06
CA SER A 9 27.19 0.31 -19.09
C SER A 9 27.79 0.96 -17.83
N GLY A 10 27.10 0.74 -16.72
CA GLY A 10 27.55 1.14 -15.39
C GLY A 10 26.44 1.03 -14.34
N ARG A 11 25.64 -0.05 -14.35
CA ARG A 11 24.85 -0.44 -13.17
C ARG A 11 25.85 -0.87 -12.10
N THR A 12 26.23 0.03 -11.21
CA THR A 12 26.58 -0.37 -9.85
C THR A 12 25.29 -0.92 -9.22
N PRO A 13 25.34 -2.05 -8.51
CA PRO A 13 24.15 -2.66 -7.95
C PRO A 13 23.59 -1.71 -6.90
N VAL A 14 22.50 -1.04 -7.24
CA VAL A 14 21.46 -0.76 -6.25
C VAL A 14 21.19 -2.10 -5.60
N GLU A 15 21.47 -2.20 -4.30
CA GLU A 15 21.06 -3.33 -3.48
C GLU A 15 19.64 -3.68 -3.91
N ALA A 16 19.46 -4.87 -4.49
CA ALA A 16 18.22 -5.18 -5.18
C ALA A 16 17.06 -4.83 -4.24
N PRO A 17 16.03 -4.11 -4.70
CA PRO A 17 14.82 -4.00 -3.89
C PRO A 17 14.48 -5.42 -3.48
N VAL A 18 14.39 -5.67 -2.17
CA VAL A 18 13.88 -6.94 -1.63
C VAL A 18 12.72 -7.28 -2.53
N ALA A 19 12.84 -8.38 -3.30
CA ALA A 19 11.92 -8.69 -4.38
C ALA A 19 10.50 -8.44 -3.84
N ALA A 20 9.77 -7.54 -4.50
CA ALA A 20 8.40 -7.26 -4.11
C ALA A 20 7.73 -8.61 -3.90
N PRO A 21 7.09 -8.85 -2.74
CA PRO A 21 6.54 -10.15 -2.47
C PRO A 21 5.62 -10.54 -3.62
N GLU A 22 5.79 -11.74 -4.18
CA GLU A 22 4.93 -12.25 -5.24
C GLU A 22 3.49 -12.30 -4.71
N GLY A 23 2.68 -11.27 -5.01
CA GLY A 23 1.32 -11.14 -4.52
C GLY A 23 0.92 -9.74 -4.05
N THR A 24 -0.26 -9.66 -3.44
CA THR A 24 -0.83 -8.43 -2.87
C THR A 24 -0.45 -8.32 -1.39
N LEU A 25 0.18 -7.20 -1.01
CA LEU A 25 0.46 -6.87 0.38
C LEU A 25 -0.83 -6.55 1.13
N MET A 26 -0.99 -7.18 2.29
CA MET A 26 -2.12 -7.05 3.19
C MET A 26 -1.62 -6.59 4.56
N GLY A 27 -2.41 -5.78 5.28
CA GLY A 27 -2.02 -5.39 6.62
C GLY A 27 -2.99 -4.46 7.34
N THR A 28 -2.61 -4.12 8.57
CA THR A 28 -3.32 -3.17 9.44
C THR A 28 -2.36 -2.10 9.97
N ASP A 29 -2.87 -0.99 10.50
CA ASP A 29 -2.01 0.06 11.07
C ASP A 29 -1.18 -0.41 12.28
N GLY A 30 -1.66 -1.44 12.99
CA GLY A 30 -0.94 -2.05 14.13
C GLY A 30 0.30 -2.87 13.75
N GLY A 31 0.78 -2.76 12.50
CA GLY A 31 2.02 -3.38 12.04
C GLY A 31 1.87 -4.81 11.51
N PHE A 32 0.70 -5.44 11.61
CA PHE A 32 0.49 -6.76 10.99
C PHE A 32 0.63 -6.67 9.47
N ARG A 33 1.40 -7.60 8.89
CA ARG A 33 1.63 -7.70 7.45
C ARG A 33 1.55 -9.16 7.00
N ALA A 34 0.94 -9.37 5.84
CA ALA A 34 0.90 -10.65 5.14
C ALA A 34 0.86 -10.40 3.63
N VAL A 35 1.16 -11.42 2.84
CA VAL A 35 1.04 -11.39 1.39
C VAL A 35 0.04 -12.44 0.98
N VAL A 36 -0.86 -12.09 0.06
CA VAL A 36 -1.70 -13.04 -0.64
C VAL A 36 -1.17 -13.19 -2.06
N ASP A 37 -0.70 -14.38 -2.42
CA ASP A 37 -0.21 -14.65 -3.78
C ASP A 37 -1.35 -14.64 -4.82
N ASP A 38 -1.02 -14.76 -6.11
CA ASP A 38 -1.97 -14.75 -7.21
C ASP A 38 -2.91 -15.98 -7.25
N ARG A 39 -2.65 -16.97 -6.40
CA ARG A 39 -3.44 -18.21 -6.22
C ARG A 39 -4.26 -18.23 -4.93
N GLY A 40 -4.22 -17.16 -4.14
CA GLY A 40 -4.97 -17.04 -2.89
C GLY A 40 -4.31 -17.73 -1.69
N GLY A 41 -3.04 -18.13 -1.82
CA GLY A 41 -2.20 -18.58 -0.71
C GLY A 41 -1.74 -17.41 0.15
N VAL A 42 -1.63 -17.64 1.45
CA VAL A 42 -1.34 -16.61 2.46
C VAL A 42 0.04 -16.83 3.05
N ARG A 43 0.84 -15.76 3.09
CA ARG A 43 2.17 -15.74 3.70
C ARG A 43 2.28 -14.61 4.71
N PRO A 44 2.13 -14.86 6.01
CA PRO A 44 2.35 -13.83 7.02
C PRO A 44 3.82 -13.37 7.03
N ALA A 45 4.06 -12.09 7.32
CA ALA A 45 5.41 -11.57 7.38
C ALA A 45 6.16 -12.14 8.59
N GLY A 46 7.44 -12.49 8.42
CA GLY A 46 8.30 -12.93 9.51
C GLY A 46 8.06 -14.36 10.02
N VAL A 47 7.15 -15.13 9.41
CA VAL A 47 6.92 -16.54 9.76
C VAL A 47 7.39 -17.48 8.64
N GLY A 48 7.87 -18.67 9.03
CA GLY A 48 8.40 -19.67 8.09
C GLY A 48 7.35 -20.54 7.40
N HIS A 49 6.06 -20.27 7.58
CA HIS A 49 4.96 -21.07 7.03
C HIS A 49 3.97 -20.24 6.22
N GLY A 50 3.27 -20.89 5.31
CA GLY A 50 2.14 -20.35 4.57
C GLY A 50 0.86 -21.09 4.92
N VAL A 51 -0.27 -20.47 4.58
CA VAL A 51 -1.62 -21.03 4.72
C VAL A 51 -2.27 -21.12 3.36
N GLY A 52 -2.78 -22.30 3.01
CA GLY A 52 -3.46 -22.57 1.74
C GLY A 52 -4.85 -23.13 1.93
N TRP A 53 -5.53 -23.42 0.83
CA TRP A 53 -6.84 -24.06 0.83
C TRP A 53 -7.00 -24.97 -0.38
N TRP A 54 -7.59 -26.14 -0.19
CA TRP A 54 -7.90 -27.10 -1.24
C TRP A 54 -9.37 -27.44 -1.25
N ILE A 55 -9.89 -27.82 -2.41
CA ILE A 55 -11.32 -28.11 -2.61
C ILE A 55 -11.48 -29.54 -3.09
N GLY A 56 -12.13 -30.38 -2.29
CA GLY A 56 -12.64 -31.68 -2.70
C GLY A 56 -14.02 -31.52 -3.33
N ALA A 57 -14.08 -31.57 -4.66
CA ALA A 57 -15.32 -31.54 -5.43
C ALA A 57 -15.78 -32.97 -5.79
N GLU A 58 -16.82 -33.09 -6.62
CA GLU A 58 -17.39 -34.39 -7.01
C GLU A 58 -16.41 -35.27 -7.80
N ASP A 59 -15.46 -34.68 -8.52
CA ASP A 59 -14.50 -35.39 -9.37
C ASP A 59 -13.20 -35.73 -8.63
N ARG A 60 -12.55 -34.73 -8.04
CA ARG A 60 -11.25 -34.84 -7.37
C ARG A 60 -11.03 -33.69 -6.39
N TRP A 61 -9.84 -33.70 -5.79
CA TRP A 61 -9.30 -32.55 -5.09
C TRP A 61 -8.64 -31.57 -6.06
N HIS A 62 -8.81 -30.29 -5.78
CA HIS A 62 -8.25 -29.15 -6.50
C HIS A 62 -7.36 -28.31 -5.58
N ASP A 63 -6.19 -27.94 -6.06
CA ASP A 63 -5.26 -27.03 -5.40
C ASP A 63 -5.09 -25.74 -6.22
N PRO A 64 -5.53 -24.57 -5.72
CA PRO A 64 -5.34 -23.29 -6.40
C PRO A 64 -3.90 -23.04 -6.87
N ALA A 65 -2.90 -23.56 -6.15
CA ALA A 65 -1.50 -23.41 -6.52
C ALA A 65 -1.13 -24.09 -7.84
N THR A 66 -1.86 -25.14 -8.24
CA THR A 66 -1.57 -25.95 -9.43
C THR A 66 -2.67 -25.88 -10.49
N GLU A 67 -3.89 -25.49 -10.14
CA GLU A 67 -4.99 -25.39 -11.10
C GLU A 67 -4.73 -24.31 -12.17
N PRO A 68 -5.00 -24.58 -13.45
CA PRO A 68 -4.86 -23.58 -14.51
C PRO A 68 -5.98 -22.54 -14.47
N ALA A 69 -7.17 -22.90 -13.96
CA ALA A 69 -8.38 -22.08 -14.00
C ALA A 69 -8.57 -21.26 -12.72
N VAL A 70 -7.52 -20.52 -12.33
CA VAL A 70 -7.52 -19.58 -11.21
C VAL A 70 -7.39 -18.16 -11.72
N ARG A 71 -8.22 -17.26 -11.21
CA ARG A 71 -8.19 -15.83 -11.54
C ARG A 71 -8.31 -15.00 -10.28
N GLN A 72 -7.56 -13.92 -10.19
CA GLN A 72 -7.59 -13.02 -9.05
C GLN A 72 -7.87 -11.59 -9.49
N VAL A 73 -8.68 -10.88 -8.72
CA VAL A 73 -8.95 -9.44 -8.91
C VAL A 73 -8.91 -8.71 -7.56
N ARG A 74 -8.58 -7.42 -7.60
CA ARG A 74 -8.75 -6.49 -6.47
C ARG A 74 -9.88 -5.52 -6.83
N PRO A 75 -11.11 -5.70 -6.33
CA PRO A 75 -12.29 -4.98 -6.85
C PRO A 75 -12.21 -3.45 -6.71
N GLY A 76 -11.49 -2.95 -5.72
CA GLY A 76 -11.38 -1.52 -5.44
C GLY A 76 -9.96 -1.09 -5.04
N PRO A 77 -9.81 0.08 -4.39
CA PRO A 77 -8.53 0.53 -3.88
C PRO A 77 -8.12 -0.19 -2.59
N ALA A 78 -9.07 -0.69 -1.80
CA ALA A 78 -8.77 -1.41 -0.57
C ALA A 78 -7.95 -2.69 -0.84
N PRO A 79 -7.10 -3.14 0.10
CA PRO A 79 -6.32 -4.37 0.00
C PRO A 79 -7.25 -5.56 0.30
N VAL A 80 -8.20 -5.78 -0.62
CA VAL A 80 -9.17 -6.87 -0.61
C VAL A 80 -9.05 -7.56 -1.96
N VAL A 81 -8.69 -8.84 -1.96
CA VAL A 81 -8.53 -9.62 -3.20
C VAL A 81 -9.55 -10.74 -3.25
N GLU A 82 -10.09 -10.97 -4.44
CA GLU A 82 -10.99 -12.07 -4.74
C GLU A 82 -10.28 -13.05 -5.68
N THR A 83 -9.98 -14.24 -5.16
CA THR A 83 -9.42 -15.35 -5.94
C THR A 83 -10.54 -16.33 -6.28
N ARG A 84 -10.77 -16.59 -7.55
CA ARG A 84 -11.79 -17.52 -8.02
C ARG A 84 -11.12 -18.72 -8.69
N MET A 85 -11.41 -19.92 -8.19
CA MET A 85 -10.96 -21.18 -8.77
C MET A 85 -12.16 -21.94 -9.34
N ARG A 86 -12.05 -22.35 -10.61
CA ARG A 86 -13.06 -23.19 -11.25
C ARG A 86 -12.98 -24.63 -10.75
N VAL A 87 -14.11 -25.18 -10.34
CA VAL A 87 -14.31 -26.61 -10.04
C VAL A 87 -15.55 -27.12 -10.81
N PRO A 88 -15.89 -28.42 -10.81
CA PRO A 88 -17.11 -28.87 -11.45
C PRO A 88 -18.35 -28.12 -10.94
N GLY A 89 -19.19 -27.66 -11.89
CA GLY A 89 -20.46 -27.00 -11.59
C GLY A 89 -20.38 -25.52 -11.18
N GLY A 90 -19.21 -24.93 -10.93
CA GLY A 90 -19.13 -23.52 -10.55
C GLY A 90 -17.75 -23.06 -10.08
N ASP A 91 -17.70 -21.91 -9.40
CA ASP A 91 -16.47 -21.38 -8.82
C ASP A 91 -16.48 -21.52 -7.30
N ILE A 92 -15.28 -21.69 -6.73
CA ILE A 92 -15.02 -21.36 -5.33
C ILE A 92 -14.35 -20.01 -5.28
N VAL A 93 -14.90 -19.10 -4.48
CA VAL A 93 -14.44 -17.72 -4.37
C VAL A 93 -13.82 -17.51 -2.99
N ALA A 94 -12.52 -17.19 -2.96
CA ALA A 94 -11.79 -16.79 -1.77
C ALA A 94 -11.63 -15.26 -1.74
N THR A 95 -12.30 -14.60 -0.81
CA THR A 95 -12.13 -13.17 -0.55
C THR A 95 -11.19 -12.98 0.63
N SER A 96 -10.04 -12.33 0.41
CA SER A 96 -9.00 -12.17 1.43
C SER A 96 -8.79 -10.71 1.80
N TRP A 97 -8.70 -10.41 3.11
CA TRP A 97 -8.45 -9.06 3.63
C TRP A 97 -7.77 -9.10 5.01
N ALA A 98 -7.09 -8.03 5.40
CA ALA A 98 -6.57 -7.88 6.76
C ALA A 98 -7.50 -7.01 7.62
N ALA A 99 -7.65 -7.36 8.89
CA ALA A 99 -8.45 -6.58 9.83
C ALA A 99 -7.95 -6.73 11.28
N VAL A 100 -8.33 -5.76 12.12
CA VAL A 100 -8.22 -5.87 13.58
C VAL A 100 -9.56 -6.35 14.12
N GLY A 101 -9.53 -7.44 14.88
CA GLY A 101 -10.69 -8.05 15.50
C GLY A 101 -11.07 -7.33 16.78
N ARG A 102 -12.30 -7.56 17.24
CA ARG A 102 -12.81 -6.98 18.49
C ARG A 102 -12.15 -7.62 19.72
N GLY A 103 -11.94 -6.82 20.76
CA GLY A 103 -11.42 -7.29 22.04
C GLY A 103 -9.99 -7.84 21.90
N PRO A 104 -9.67 -9.00 22.50
CA PRO A 104 -8.32 -9.56 22.51
C PRO A 104 -7.93 -10.26 21.19
N ALA A 105 -8.77 -10.22 20.15
CA ALA A 105 -8.55 -10.98 18.91
C ALA A 105 -7.33 -10.50 18.09
N GLY A 106 -6.86 -9.28 18.32
CA GLY A 106 -5.70 -8.72 17.62
C GLY A 106 -5.92 -8.57 16.11
N ALA A 107 -4.84 -8.45 15.34
CA ALA A 107 -4.89 -8.38 13.89
C ALA A 107 -4.83 -9.78 13.26
N ALA A 108 -5.46 -9.95 12.10
CA ALA A 108 -5.35 -11.17 11.30
C ALA A 108 -5.52 -10.86 9.80
N LEU A 109 -5.07 -11.79 8.96
CA LEU A 109 -5.60 -11.93 7.61
C LEU A 109 -6.80 -12.90 7.65
N ILE A 110 -7.91 -12.50 7.07
CA ILE A 110 -9.13 -13.29 6.98
C ILE A 110 -9.28 -13.73 5.52
N VAL A 111 -9.67 -14.98 5.32
CA VAL A 111 -10.10 -15.52 4.04
C VAL A 111 -11.53 -16.04 4.20
N GLU A 112 -12.45 -15.52 3.40
CA GLU A 112 -13.80 -16.03 3.26
C GLU A 112 -13.91 -16.86 1.99
N LEU A 113 -14.19 -18.16 2.13
CA LEU A 113 -14.45 -19.08 1.04
C LEU A 113 -15.96 -19.20 0.83
N ALA A 114 -16.44 -18.87 -0.37
CA ALA A 114 -17.82 -19.05 -0.79
C ALA A 114 -17.92 -20.16 -1.86
N ASN A 115 -18.89 -21.04 -1.69
CA ASN A 115 -19.19 -22.10 -2.64
C ASN A 115 -20.30 -21.66 -3.61
N GLU A 116 -19.94 -21.26 -4.82
CA GLU A 116 -20.89 -20.87 -5.88
C GLU A 116 -21.30 -22.06 -6.77
N THR A 117 -20.93 -23.29 -6.39
CA THR A 117 -21.35 -24.51 -7.10
C THR A 117 -22.72 -24.98 -6.59
N PRO A 118 -23.45 -25.80 -7.37
CA PRO A 118 -24.73 -26.37 -6.94
C PRO A 118 -24.59 -27.50 -5.91
N ALA A 119 -23.39 -28.04 -5.69
CA ALA A 119 -23.13 -29.17 -4.82
C ALA A 119 -22.32 -28.78 -3.58
N PRO A 120 -22.46 -29.47 -2.43
CA PRO A 120 -21.52 -29.32 -1.32
C PRO A 120 -20.10 -29.74 -1.72
N VAL A 121 -19.09 -29.06 -1.18
CA VAL A 121 -17.67 -29.40 -1.37
C VAL A 121 -16.98 -29.62 -0.03
N ALA A 122 -15.88 -30.37 -0.02
CA ALA A 122 -14.97 -30.39 1.10
C ALA A 122 -13.93 -29.28 0.96
N VAL A 123 -13.63 -28.56 2.03
CA VAL A 123 -12.57 -27.55 2.08
C VAL A 123 -11.50 -28.04 3.04
N ALA A 124 -10.26 -28.16 2.58
CA ALA A 124 -9.10 -28.39 3.43
C ALA A 124 -8.32 -27.09 3.57
N VAL A 125 -8.26 -26.52 4.78
CA VAL A 125 -7.40 -25.37 5.08
C VAL A 125 -6.06 -25.89 5.58
N THR A 126 -4.97 -25.51 4.90
CA THR A 126 -3.67 -26.16 5.04
C THR A 126 -2.63 -25.22 5.60
N VAL A 127 -1.66 -25.77 6.33
CA VAL A 127 -0.47 -25.07 6.81
C VAL A 127 0.76 -25.89 6.43
N SER A 128 1.74 -25.25 5.79
CA SER A 128 3.00 -25.89 5.38
C SER A 128 4.14 -24.89 5.30
N GLY A 129 5.38 -25.36 5.34
CA GLY A 129 6.59 -24.55 5.23
C GLY A 129 7.71 -25.05 6.14
N ASP A 130 8.57 -24.17 6.63
CA ASP A 130 9.58 -24.49 7.66
C ASP A 130 8.93 -24.61 9.04
N VAL A 131 8.15 -25.68 9.22
CA VAL A 131 7.45 -26.00 10.46
C VAL A 131 8.12 -27.18 11.15
N ARG A 132 8.55 -26.97 12.40
CA ARG A 132 9.17 -28.02 13.22
C ARG A 132 8.21 -28.74 14.15
N THR A 133 7.16 -28.05 14.60
CA THR A 133 6.15 -28.63 15.48
C THR A 133 4.77 -28.18 15.03
N MET A 134 3.85 -29.13 14.94
CA MET A 134 2.47 -28.87 14.59
C MET A 134 1.53 -29.69 15.46
N SER A 135 0.43 -29.08 15.89
CA SER A 135 -0.65 -29.77 16.60
C SER A 135 -2.01 -29.20 16.21
N VAL A 136 -3.05 -29.97 16.50
CA VAL A 136 -4.44 -29.53 16.38
C VAL A 136 -4.96 -29.13 17.77
N ASP A 137 -5.70 -28.03 17.82
CA ASP A 137 -6.43 -27.59 19.01
C ASP A 137 -7.84 -27.14 18.60
N GLY A 138 -8.75 -28.12 18.51
CA GLY A 138 -10.11 -27.95 17.99
C GLY A 138 -10.08 -27.42 16.55
N ARG A 139 -10.64 -26.23 16.34
CA ARG A 139 -10.68 -25.50 15.06
C ARG A 139 -9.36 -24.81 14.66
N ARG A 140 -8.23 -25.16 15.28
CA ARG A 140 -6.94 -24.46 15.11
C ARG A 140 -5.84 -25.42 14.71
N LEU A 141 -5.02 -25.00 13.76
CA LEU A 141 -3.67 -25.56 13.58
C LEU A 141 -2.68 -24.68 14.33
N ILE A 142 -1.92 -25.30 15.21
CA ILE A 142 -0.93 -24.66 16.07
C ILE A 142 0.46 -24.98 15.51
N VAL A 143 1.26 -23.94 15.26
CA VAL A 143 2.66 -24.03 14.85
C VAL A 143 3.53 -23.41 15.94
N GLY A 144 4.48 -24.18 16.50
CA GLY A 144 5.39 -23.63 17.51
C GLY A 144 4.72 -23.14 18.79
N GLY A 145 3.48 -23.58 19.07
CA GLY A 145 2.70 -23.14 20.24
C GLY A 145 1.75 -21.96 19.98
N SER A 146 1.77 -21.38 18.78
CA SER A 146 0.88 -20.29 18.37
C SER A 146 -0.08 -20.73 17.25
N PRO A 147 -1.31 -20.21 17.18
CA PRO A 147 -2.23 -20.54 16.10
C PRO A 147 -1.71 -20.00 14.76
N ALA A 148 -1.48 -20.90 13.80
CA ALA A 148 -1.17 -20.55 12.41
C ALA A 148 -2.46 -20.24 11.63
N VAL A 149 -3.54 -20.99 11.90
CA VAL A 149 -4.85 -20.74 11.32
C VAL A 149 -5.96 -21.14 12.28
N VAL A 150 -7.07 -20.39 12.26
CA VAL A 150 -8.29 -20.63 13.05
C VAL A 150 -9.49 -20.63 12.12
N LEU A 151 -10.33 -21.66 12.16
CA LEU A 151 -11.56 -21.74 11.37
C LEU A 151 -12.76 -21.12 12.09
N ASP A 152 -13.81 -20.76 11.36
CA ASP A 152 -15.08 -20.28 11.92
C ASP A 152 -15.98 -21.39 12.49
N ARG A 153 -15.60 -22.65 12.32
CA ARG A 153 -16.36 -23.84 12.71
C ARG A 153 -15.43 -24.99 13.08
N ASP A 154 -15.99 -26.01 13.71
CA ASP A 154 -15.26 -27.22 14.03
C ASP A 154 -15.00 -28.07 12.77
N PRO A 155 -13.77 -28.53 12.56
CA PRO A 155 -13.44 -29.42 11.46
C PRO A 155 -13.93 -30.84 11.70
N GLY A 156 -14.34 -31.50 10.61
CA GLY A 156 -14.82 -32.88 10.64
C GLY A 156 -13.70 -33.91 10.44
N ARG A 157 -12.58 -33.50 9.83
CA ARG A 157 -11.39 -34.34 9.68
C ARG A 157 -10.11 -33.53 9.81
N PHE A 158 -9.04 -34.26 10.13
CA PHE A 158 -7.72 -33.72 10.43
C PHE A 158 -6.65 -34.52 9.70
N ALA A 159 -5.61 -33.85 9.24
CA ALA A 159 -4.39 -34.49 8.78
C ALA A 159 -3.20 -33.73 9.37
N LEU A 160 -2.23 -34.45 9.96
CA LEU A 160 -0.92 -33.92 10.34
C LEU A 160 0.13 -34.89 9.81
N VAL A 161 1.15 -34.35 9.16
CA VAL A 161 2.27 -35.12 8.58
C VAL A 161 3.60 -34.50 8.97
N ASP A 162 4.65 -35.32 9.00
CA ASP A 162 6.03 -34.84 9.02
C ASP A 162 6.59 -34.79 7.59
N ALA A 163 7.84 -34.34 7.43
CA ALA A 163 8.48 -34.21 6.13
C ALA A 163 8.65 -35.52 5.33
N SER A 164 8.40 -36.70 5.94
CA SER A 164 8.46 -37.97 5.21
C SER A 164 7.19 -38.27 4.42
N THR A 165 6.09 -37.57 4.71
CA THR A 165 4.78 -37.82 4.13
C THR A 165 4.25 -36.55 3.47
N ASP A 166 3.77 -36.68 2.24
CA ASP A 166 3.12 -35.58 1.52
C ASP A 166 1.69 -35.36 2.05
N LEU A 167 1.41 -34.14 2.52
CA LEU A 167 0.09 -33.76 3.04
C LEU A 167 -0.99 -33.86 1.94
N TRP A 168 -0.66 -33.49 0.70
CA TRP A 168 -1.61 -33.57 -0.40
C TRP A 168 -2.04 -35.02 -0.63
N GLY A 169 -1.08 -35.93 -0.76
CA GLY A 169 -1.33 -37.37 -0.86
C GLY A 169 -2.11 -37.94 0.34
N GLU A 170 -1.93 -37.39 1.55
CA GLU A 170 -2.67 -37.82 2.75
C GLU A 170 -4.15 -37.44 2.72
N VAL A 171 -4.44 -36.18 2.38
CA VAL A 171 -5.81 -35.67 2.30
C VAL A 171 -6.54 -36.28 1.10
N THR A 172 -5.91 -36.28 -0.08
CA THR A 172 -6.56 -36.70 -1.33
C THR A 172 -6.84 -38.20 -1.40
N ALA A 173 -6.07 -39.01 -0.68
CA ALA A 173 -6.33 -40.45 -0.53
C ALA A 173 -7.38 -40.77 0.55
N GLY A 174 -8.00 -39.77 1.17
CA GLY A 174 -9.04 -39.95 2.18
C GLY A 174 -8.54 -40.47 3.53
N ARG A 175 -7.24 -40.29 3.83
CA ARG A 175 -6.64 -40.76 5.10
C ARG A 175 -6.75 -39.77 6.25
N ALA A 176 -7.33 -38.59 6.02
CA ALA A 176 -7.66 -37.64 7.08
C ALA A 176 -8.59 -38.28 8.13
N VAL A 177 -8.16 -38.23 9.39
CA VAL A 177 -8.79 -38.89 10.53
C VAL A 177 -9.90 -38.02 11.14
N THR A 178 -10.84 -38.62 11.87
CA THR A 178 -11.96 -37.92 12.52
C THR A 178 -11.61 -37.38 13.91
N ASP A 179 -10.67 -38.03 14.59
CA ASP A 179 -10.17 -37.56 15.89
C ASP A 179 -8.91 -36.72 15.68
N ALA A 180 -8.74 -35.68 16.49
CA ALA A 180 -7.55 -34.83 16.42
C ALA A 180 -6.28 -35.67 16.64
N PRO A 181 -5.36 -35.73 15.67
CA PRO A 181 -4.13 -36.50 15.80
C PRO A 181 -3.21 -35.90 16.85
N GLY A 182 -2.33 -36.73 17.41
CA GLY A 182 -1.29 -36.27 18.33
C GLY A 182 -0.32 -35.28 17.65
N PRO A 183 0.39 -34.43 18.42
CA PRO A 183 1.34 -33.46 17.88
C PRO A 183 2.44 -34.12 17.04
N VAL A 184 2.77 -33.50 15.91
CA VAL A 184 3.89 -33.91 15.05
C VAL A 184 5.12 -33.05 15.34
N ARG A 185 6.29 -33.69 15.39
CA ARG A 185 7.59 -33.01 15.53
C ARG A 185 8.50 -33.43 14.37
N CYS A 186 8.94 -32.47 13.58
CA CYS A 186 9.84 -32.69 12.46
C CYS A 186 11.13 -31.87 12.62
N ARG A 187 12.25 -32.53 12.92
CA ARG A 187 13.54 -31.83 13.14
C ARG A 187 14.08 -31.15 11.89
N ALA A 188 13.76 -31.67 10.70
CA ALA A 188 14.22 -31.14 9.43
C ALA A 188 13.45 -29.90 8.96
N GLY A 189 12.39 -29.48 9.68
CA GLY A 189 11.35 -28.62 9.11
C GLY A 189 10.41 -29.43 8.21
N GLY A 190 9.32 -28.82 7.72
CA GLY A 190 8.41 -29.48 6.78
C GLY A 190 7.26 -30.29 7.39
N ALA A 191 6.96 -30.15 8.69
CA ALA A 191 5.67 -30.61 9.19
C ALA A 191 4.54 -29.84 8.51
N ALA A 192 3.44 -30.51 8.19
CA ALA A 192 2.31 -29.91 7.51
C ALA A 192 0.99 -30.46 8.06
N GLY A 193 -0.09 -29.70 7.87
CA GLY A 193 -1.38 -30.12 8.38
C GLY A 193 -2.55 -29.50 7.65
N ALA A 194 -3.70 -30.16 7.76
CA ALA A 194 -4.96 -29.73 7.18
C ALA A 194 -6.11 -29.91 8.15
N LEU A 195 -7.01 -28.93 8.19
CA LEU A 195 -8.33 -29.04 8.80
C LEU A 195 -9.37 -29.11 7.69
N VAL A 196 -10.17 -30.17 7.67
CA VAL A 196 -11.14 -30.42 6.60
C VAL A 196 -12.56 -30.21 7.10
N VAL A 197 -13.32 -29.37 6.40
CA VAL A 197 -14.71 -29.04 6.73
C VAL A 197 -15.62 -29.19 5.52
N PRO A 198 -16.89 -29.58 5.70
CA PRO A 198 -17.88 -29.51 4.63
C PRO A 198 -18.33 -28.06 4.41
N LEU A 199 -18.51 -27.68 3.15
CA LEU A 199 -19.06 -26.40 2.74
C LEU A 199 -20.26 -26.62 1.82
N ASN A 200 -21.46 -26.32 2.32
CA ASN A 200 -22.71 -26.46 1.58
C ASN A 200 -22.72 -25.58 0.32
N HIS A 201 -23.53 -25.96 -0.67
CA HIS A 201 -23.82 -25.12 -1.83
C HIS A 201 -24.34 -23.75 -1.36
N ARG A 202 -23.86 -22.67 -1.97
CA ARG A 202 -24.15 -21.27 -1.58
C ARG A 202 -23.77 -20.92 -0.13
N GLY A 203 -23.06 -21.80 0.56
CA GLY A 203 -22.51 -21.54 1.88
C GLY A 203 -21.19 -20.81 1.78
N SER A 204 -20.84 -20.10 2.85
CA SER A 204 -19.50 -19.56 3.06
C SER A 204 -18.90 -20.05 4.37
N MET A 205 -17.57 -19.98 4.44
CA MET A 205 -16.80 -20.16 5.67
C MET A 205 -15.67 -19.15 5.75
N ARG A 206 -15.25 -18.82 6.96
CA ARG A 206 -14.05 -18.01 7.19
C ARG A 206 -12.97 -18.81 7.89
N PHE A 207 -11.73 -18.50 7.54
CA PHE A 207 -10.58 -18.78 8.39
C PHE A 207 -9.72 -17.53 8.56
N ALA A 208 -9.05 -17.44 9.70
CA ALA A 208 -8.14 -16.35 10.03
C ALA A 208 -6.72 -16.88 10.23
N VAL A 209 -5.75 -16.14 9.70
CA VAL A 209 -4.32 -16.29 9.90
C VAL A 209 -3.89 -15.16 10.83
N PRO A 210 -3.83 -15.41 12.15
CA PRO A 210 -3.70 -14.34 13.13
C PRO A 210 -2.26 -13.87 13.29
N ALA A 211 -2.09 -12.61 13.69
CA ALA A 211 -0.80 -12.06 14.11
C ALA A 211 -0.32 -12.66 15.44
N ASP A 212 -1.29 -13.05 16.28
CA ASP A 212 -1.11 -13.38 17.69
C ASP A 212 -2.06 -14.52 18.10
N ASN A 213 -2.20 -14.78 19.40
CA ASN A 213 -3.04 -15.86 19.89
C ASN A 213 -4.56 -15.59 19.75
N LEU A 214 -5.13 -15.93 18.59
CA LEU A 214 -6.57 -15.90 18.34
C LEU A 214 -7.27 -17.14 18.90
N THR A 215 -8.25 -16.93 19.79
CA THR A 215 -9.08 -17.99 20.40
C THR A 215 -10.55 -17.92 19.98
N GLY A 216 -11.04 -16.73 19.63
CA GLY A 216 -12.42 -16.48 19.21
C GLY A 216 -12.73 -16.99 17.80
N ASN A 217 -14.03 -17.08 17.50
CA ASN A 217 -14.51 -17.42 16.16
C ASN A 217 -14.21 -16.26 15.18
N PRO A 218 -13.44 -16.48 14.09
CA PRO A 218 -13.15 -15.45 13.09
C PRO A 218 -14.38 -14.74 12.52
N ALA A 219 -15.50 -15.46 12.33
CA ALA A 219 -16.71 -14.88 11.78
C ALA A 219 -17.42 -13.89 12.72
N GLU A 220 -17.18 -14.01 14.03
CA GLU A 220 -17.81 -13.18 15.06
C GLU A 220 -16.96 -11.96 15.43
N VAL A 221 -15.63 -12.12 15.43
CA VAL A 221 -14.72 -11.08 15.95
C VAL A 221 -14.18 -10.13 14.88
N PHE A 222 -14.11 -10.55 13.62
CA PHE A 222 -13.58 -9.72 12.53
C PHE A 222 -14.69 -9.12 11.66
N PRO A 223 -14.50 -7.88 11.17
CA PRO A 223 -15.43 -7.27 10.23
C PRO A 223 -15.41 -7.98 8.87
N ALA A 224 -16.51 -7.88 8.13
CA ALA A 224 -16.59 -8.32 6.74
C ALA A 224 -15.72 -7.43 5.82
N ALA A 225 -15.31 -7.98 4.67
CA ALA A 225 -14.47 -7.30 3.69
C ALA A 225 -15.02 -5.93 3.26
N GLY A 226 -16.34 -5.81 3.07
CA GLY A 226 -16.98 -4.54 2.67
C GLY A 226 -16.80 -3.42 3.70
N SER A 227 -16.80 -3.73 5.00
CA SER A 227 -16.54 -2.75 6.06
C SER A 227 -15.08 -2.28 6.05
N VAL A 228 -14.15 -3.19 5.77
CA VAL A 228 -12.73 -2.87 5.61
C VAL A 228 -12.51 -2.00 4.37
N ALA A 229 -13.16 -2.35 3.25
CA ALA A 229 -13.11 -1.55 2.04
C ALA A 229 -13.63 -0.12 2.25
N ALA A 230 -14.78 0.03 2.92
CA ALA A 230 -15.32 1.35 3.28
C ALA A 230 -14.42 2.12 4.27
N GLY A 231 -13.71 1.42 5.16
CA GLY A 231 -12.68 2.03 6.02
C GLY A 231 -11.53 2.62 5.22
N TRP A 232 -11.03 1.89 4.23
CA TRP A 232 -9.99 2.37 3.32
C TRP A 232 -10.45 3.53 2.45
N SER A 233 -11.67 3.48 1.91
CA SER A 233 -12.24 4.62 1.18
C SER A 233 -12.25 5.88 2.04
N ARG A 234 -12.78 5.80 3.27
CA ARG A 234 -12.82 6.94 4.20
C ARG A 234 -11.43 7.49 4.54
N ARG A 235 -10.43 6.63 4.63
CA ARG A 235 -9.04 7.06 4.85
C ARG A 235 -8.52 7.92 3.70
N LEU A 236 -9.01 7.70 2.48
CA LEU A 236 -8.60 8.46 1.30
C LEU A 236 -9.49 9.69 1.02
N ASP A 237 -10.52 9.97 1.82
CA ASP A 237 -11.45 11.10 1.59
C ASP A 237 -10.73 12.46 1.52
N GLY A 238 -9.61 12.62 2.24
CA GLY A 238 -8.79 13.84 2.24
C GLY A 238 -7.64 13.84 1.22
N ALA A 239 -7.46 12.76 0.47
CA ALA A 239 -6.43 12.64 -0.54
C ALA A 239 -6.81 13.41 -1.81
N ALA A 240 -5.80 13.85 -2.55
CA ALA A 240 -6.00 14.37 -3.89
C ALA A 240 -6.57 13.29 -4.81
N SER A 241 -7.42 13.68 -5.76
CA SER A 241 -8.07 12.78 -6.69
C SER A 241 -7.89 13.25 -8.13
N VAL A 242 -8.03 12.31 -9.07
CA VAL A 242 -7.93 12.59 -10.50
C VAL A 242 -9.02 11.83 -11.25
N ALA A 243 -9.51 12.42 -12.32
CA ALA A 243 -10.23 11.74 -13.38
C ALA A 243 -9.48 12.01 -14.69
N LEU A 244 -8.83 10.98 -15.22
CA LEU A 244 -8.03 11.05 -16.43
C LEU A 244 -8.71 10.23 -17.54
N PRO A 245 -8.49 10.57 -18.82
CA PRO A 245 -8.97 9.77 -19.95
C PRO A 245 -8.49 8.31 -19.94
N ASP A 246 -7.37 8.04 -19.26
CA ASP A 246 -6.91 6.68 -18.98
C ASP A 246 -7.55 6.17 -17.68
N GLU A 247 -8.57 5.31 -17.83
CA GLU A 247 -9.29 4.70 -16.71
C GLU A 247 -8.39 3.81 -15.84
N VAL A 248 -7.38 3.16 -16.43
CA VAL A 248 -6.43 2.32 -15.70
C VAL A 248 -5.55 3.17 -14.80
N LEU A 249 -5.02 4.28 -15.31
CA LEU A 249 -4.25 5.23 -14.51
C LEU A 249 -5.11 5.87 -13.42
N THR A 250 -6.34 6.27 -13.75
CA THR A 250 -7.31 6.82 -12.78
C THR A 250 -7.55 5.85 -11.63
N ALA A 251 -7.87 4.59 -11.94
CA ALA A 251 -8.12 3.56 -10.92
C ALA A 251 -6.85 3.17 -10.13
N MET A 252 -5.65 3.40 -10.68
CA MET A 252 -4.39 3.02 -10.06
C MET A 252 -3.97 3.97 -8.94
N VAL A 253 -4.30 5.27 -9.01
CA VAL A 253 -3.92 6.25 -7.99
C VAL A 253 -4.32 5.83 -6.57
N PRO A 254 -5.62 5.59 -6.26
CA PRO A 254 -6.01 5.24 -4.89
C PRO A 254 -5.49 3.86 -4.47
N ARG A 255 -5.32 2.92 -5.41
CA ARG A 255 -4.66 1.62 -5.13
C ARG A 255 -3.21 1.82 -4.70
N ARG A 256 -2.46 2.63 -5.44
CA ARG A 256 -1.06 2.93 -5.15
C ARG A 256 -0.91 3.61 -3.79
N LEU A 257 -1.80 4.54 -3.44
CA LEU A 257 -1.80 5.18 -2.12
C LEU A 257 -2.00 4.16 -0.99
N VAL A 258 -2.94 3.23 -1.13
CA VAL A 258 -3.11 2.12 -0.16
C VAL A 258 -1.85 1.27 -0.07
N ASP A 259 -1.22 0.95 -1.20
CA ASP A 259 -0.01 0.13 -1.21
C ASP A 259 1.17 0.86 -0.54
N LEU A 260 1.30 2.17 -0.73
CA LEU A 260 2.30 3.02 -0.03
C LEU A 260 2.06 3.09 1.48
N LEU A 261 0.80 3.09 1.91
CA LEU A 261 0.44 3.07 3.34
C LEU A 261 0.74 1.72 3.99
N LEU A 262 0.68 0.63 3.24
CA LEU A 262 1.00 -0.71 3.73
C LEU A 262 2.48 -1.05 3.65
N ALA A 263 3.18 -0.53 2.64
CA ALA A 263 4.60 -0.79 2.44
C ALA A 263 5.44 -0.34 3.64
N PRO A 264 6.62 -0.95 3.86
CA PRO A 264 7.61 -0.39 4.76
C PRO A 264 7.86 1.09 4.42
N PRO A 265 7.88 1.99 5.42
CA PRO A 265 8.00 3.41 5.18
C PRO A 265 9.38 3.72 4.58
N THR A 266 9.39 4.54 3.54
CA THR A 266 10.60 5.08 2.93
C THR A 266 10.44 6.58 2.76
N PRO A 267 11.54 7.35 2.64
CA PRO A 267 11.45 8.77 2.35
C PRO A 267 10.62 9.10 1.10
N ALA A 268 10.79 8.31 0.02
CA ALA A 268 10.03 8.50 -1.21
C ALA A 268 8.52 8.25 -1.01
N ASN A 269 8.15 7.20 -0.25
CA ASN A 269 6.75 6.92 0.06
C ASN A 269 6.09 8.07 0.83
N ALA A 270 6.78 8.61 1.85
CA ALA A 270 6.28 9.72 2.64
C ALA A 270 6.04 10.97 1.78
N ILE A 271 6.94 11.26 0.85
CA ILE A 271 6.81 12.39 -0.07
C ILE A 271 5.64 12.22 -1.03
N GLU A 272 5.48 11.03 -1.60
CA GLU A 272 4.34 10.73 -2.48
C GLU A 272 3.01 10.84 -1.72
N LEU A 273 2.91 10.29 -0.52
CA LEU A 273 1.73 10.46 0.34
C LEU A 273 1.44 11.95 0.60
N ALA A 274 2.46 12.74 0.91
CA ALA A 274 2.32 14.17 1.12
C ALA A 274 1.83 14.91 -0.13
N ARG A 275 2.35 14.58 -1.33
CA ARG A 275 1.90 15.17 -2.61
C ARG A 275 0.42 14.89 -2.88
N TRP A 276 -0.03 13.69 -2.54
CA TRP A 276 -1.42 13.26 -2.67
C TRP A 276 -2.30 13.67 -1.48
N GLY A 277 -1.85 14.60 -0.62
CA GLY A 277 -2.69 15.18 0.43
C GLY A 277 -2.79 14.36 1.73
N LEU A 278 -2.15 13.19 1.80
CA LEU A 278 -2.09 12.32 3.00
C LEU A 278 -0.97 12.77 3.95
N ALA A 279 -1.05 14.04 4.38
CA ALA A 279 0.00 14.72 5.14
C ALA A 279 0.25 14.09 6.52
N ARG A 280 -0.81 13.65 7.18
CA ARG A 280 -0.73 13.03 8.51
C ARG A 280 0.03 11.71 8.45
N GLU A 281 -0.31 10.86 7.49
CA GLU A 281 0.34 9.58 7.26
C GLU A 281 1.80 9.77 6.83
N ALA A 282 2.09 10.77 5.99
CA ALA A 282 3.45 11.15 5.65
C ALA A 282 4.25 11.60 6.89
N GLY A 283 3.66 12.41 7.76
CA GLY A 283 4.27 12.84 9.03
C GLY A 283 4.52 11.69 10.00
N GLU A 284 3.61 10.71 10.08
CA GLU A 284 3.82 9.47 10.82
C GLU A 284 5.03 8.69 10.30
N GLN A 285 5.16 8.56 8.96
CA GLN A 285 6.32 7.90 8.36
C GLN A 285 7.63 8.66 8.63
N VAL A 286 7.64 9.99 8.53
CA VAL A 286 8.83 10.81 8.83
C VAL A 286 9.27 10.65 10.29
N ARG A 287 8.32 10.61 11.23
CA ARG A 287 8.60 10.44 12.67
C ARG A 287 9.12 9.03 13.00
N GLY A 288 8.51 8.00 12.41
CA GLY A 288 8.81 6.58 12.66
C GLY A 288 9.86 5.96 11.75
N GLY A 289 10.35 6.70 10.75
CA GLY A 289 11.30 6.23 9.75
C GLY A 289 12.60 5.71 10.36
N ASP A 290 13.10 4.59 9.85
CA ASP A 290 14.40 4.09 10.28
C ASP A 290 15.51 5.08 9.92
N ARG A 291 16.53 5.20 10.76
CA ARG A 291 17.63 6.14 10.54
C ARG A 291 18.76 5.54 9.70
N ARG A 292 18.47 4.56 8.82
CA ARG A 292 19.45 4.00 7.87
C ARG A 292 19.70 4.95 6.70
N ASP A 293 18.71 5.74 6.32
CA ASP A 293 18.85 6.88 5.38
C ASP A 293 18.41 8.22 6.02
N PRO A 294 19.23 8.79 6.92
CA PRO A 294 18.90 10.07 7.56
C PRO A 294 18.75 11.24 6.58
N ALA A 295 19.53 11.25 5.49
CA ALA A 295 19.46 12.31 4.48
C ALA A 295 18.14 12.25 3.70
N GLY A 296 17.69 11.05 3.31
CA GLY A 296 16.38 10.89 2.68
C GLY A 296 15.24 11.32 3.60
N TRP A 297 15.25 10.92 4.87
CA TRP A 297 14.19 11.34 5.81
C TRP A 297 14.17 12.84 6.08
N LEU A 298 15.34 13.49 6.05
CA LEU A 298 15.43 14.95 6.10
C LEU A 298 14.81 15.60 4.84
N ASP A 299 15.00 15.03 3.66
CA ASP A 299 14.32 15.48 2.43
C ASP A 299 12.80 15.29 2.53
N ALA A 300 12.35 14.17 3.10
CA ALA A 300 10.92 13.91 3.31
C ALA A 300 10.29 14.89 4.30
N ALA A 301 10.99 15.22 5.39
CA ALA A 301 10.56 16.25 6.33
C ALA A 301 10.48 17.63 5.66
N ALA A 302 11.50 18.00 4.90
CA ALA A 302 11.51 19.27 4.18
C ALA A 302 10.39 19.34 3.12
N ALA A 303 10.16 18.26 2.37
CA ALA A 303 9.07 18.19 1.40
C ALA A 303 7.69 18.27 2.09
N LEU A 304 7.49 17.56 3.19
CA LEU A 304 6.25 17.61 3.98
C LEU A 304 5.94 19.03 4.43
N TRP A 305 6.94 19.73 4.97
CA TRP A 305 6.81 21.13 5.36
C TRP A 305 6.48 22.04 4.18
N LEU A 306 7.21 21.92 3.07
CA LEU A 306 6.98 22.76 1.89
C LEU A 306 5.60 22.55 1.26
N LEU A 307 5.09 21.32 1.28
CA LEU A 307 3.80 20.95 0.70
C LEU A 307 2.60 21.38 1.55
N HIS A 308 2.73 21.36 2.88
CA HIS A 308 1.58 21.54 3.79
C HIS A 308 1.67 22.71 4.75
N ARG A 309 2.86 23.25 5.02
CA ARG A 309 3.09 24.38 5.97
C ARG A 309 2.46 24.19 7.35
N ASP A 310 2.33 22.95 7.78
CA ASP A 310 1.73 22.58 9.07
C ASP A 310 2.78 21.95 9.98
N ALA A 311 3.17 22.69 11.02
CA ALA A 311 4.15 22.26 12.01
C ALA A 311 3.64 21.11 12.89
N THR A 312 2.32 20.94 13.00
CA THR A 312 1.72 19.89 13.85
C THR A 312 1.98 18.49 13.31
N LEU A 313 2.28 18.35 12.01
CA LEU A 313 2.61 17.07 11.35
C LEU A 313 3.90 16.43 11.89
N PHE A 314 4.76 17.22 12.52
CA PHE A 314 6.02 16.77 13.13
C PHE A 314 5.89 16.48 14.62
N THR A 315 4.74 16.78 15.23
CA THR A 315 4.44 16.47 16.63
C THR A 315 3.80 15.09 16.71
N ASP A 316 4.19 14.31 17.72
CA ASP A 316 3.47 13.07 18.03
C ASP A 316 2.46 13.29 19.16
N PRO A 317 1.14 13.19 18.88
CA PRO A 317 0.11 13.36 19.89
C PRO A 317 0.22 12.35 21.04
N LEU A 318 0.82 11.17 20.80
CA LEU A 318 0.87 10.09 21.78
C LEU A 318 2.09 10.17 22.71
N SER A 319 3.24 10.62 22.22
CA SER A 319 4.46 10.74 23.03
C SER A 319 4.67 12.13 23.66
N ALA A 320 3.79 13.10 23.38
CA ALA A 320 3.94 14.50 23.76
C ALA A 320 5.28 15.11 23.32
N ARG A 321 5.94 14.48 22.35
CA ARG A 321 7.25 14.88 21.86
C ARG A 321 7.10 16.13 20.97
N PRO A 322 7.80 17.24 21.29
CA PRO A 322 7.78 18.44 20.46
C PRO A 322 8.28 18.17 19.03
N ALA A 323 7.71 18.88 18.05
CA ALA A 323 8.16 18.85 16.66
C ALA A 323 9.66 19.15 16.50
N GLY A 324 10.19 20.11 17.30
CA GLY A 324 11.60 20.49 17.28
C GLY A 324 12.54 19.29 17.49
N ASP A 325 12.25 18.44 18.48
CA ASP A 325 13.09 17.28 18.80
C ASP A 325 13.17 16.26 17.65
N VAL A 326 12.07 16.08 16.90
CA VAL A 326 12.04 15.16 15.75
C VAL A 326 12.96 15.66 14.65
N ILE A 327 12.88 16.97 14.36
CA ILE A 327 13.71 17.61 13.34
C ILE A 327 15.16 17.63 13.78
N ASP A 328 15.46 17.97 15.03
CA ASP A 328 16.82 17.98 15.58
C ASP A 328 17.50 16.62 15.47
N ASP A 329 16.78 15.54 15.75
CA ASP A 329 17.32 14.19 15.57
C ASP A 329 17.61 13.87 14.10
N LEU A 330 16.77 14.33 13.17
CA LEU A 330 17.02 14.15 11.72
C LEU A 330 18.26 14.94 11.29
N VAL A 331 18.36 16.20 11.72
CA VAL A 331 19.52 17.07 11.44
C VAL A 331 20.80 16.48 12.02
N ARG A 332 20.77 16.00 13.26
CA ARG A 332 21.93 15.39 13.94
C ARG A 332 22.37 14.08 13.29
N ALA A 333 21.42 13.28 12.80
CA ALA A 333 21.71 12.01 12.14
C ALA A 333 22.17 12.17 10.68
N ALA A 334 21.83 13.28 10.02
CA ALA A 334 22.17 13.52 8.63
C ALA A 334 23.67 13.83 8.44
N PRO A 335 24.33 13.26 7.41
CA PRO A 335 25.71 13.61 7.08
C PRO A 335 25.78 15.05 6.57
N ASP A 336 26.88 15.75 6.86
CA ASP A 336 27.10 17.12 6.39
C ASP A 336 27.44 17.13 4.89
N THR A 337 26.40 17.19 4.05
CA THR A 337 26.49 17.18 2.59
C THR A 337 25.70 18.35 2.01
N ALA A 338 25.99 18.72 0.76
CA ALA A 338 25.22 19.76 0.06
C ALA A 338 23.72 19.44 -0.01
N ARG A 339 23.35 18.15 -0.09
CA ARG A 339 21.96 17.68 -0.05
C ARG A 339 21.33 17.99 1.30
N SER A 340 21.93 17.51 2.39
CA SER A 340 21.43 17.74 3.75
C SER A 340 21.33 19.23 4.08
N ARG A 341 22.35 20.03 3.73
CA ARG A 341 22.32 21.49 3.92
C ARG A 341 21.17 22.17 3.18
N SER A 342 20.89 21.74 1.95
CA SER A 342 19.74 22.27 1.18
C SER A 342 18.41 21.95 1.85
N SER A 343 18.29 20.74 2.42
CA SER A 343 17.07 20.31 3.12
C SER A 343 16.88 20.98 4.47
N ILE A 344 17.97 21.22 5.21
CA ILE A 344 17.94 22.05 6.43
C ILE A 344 17.53 23.48 6.09
N ALA A 345 18.10 24.08 5.04
CA ALA A 345 17.74 25.43 4.61
C ALA A 345 16.25 25.53 4.24
N ALA A 346 15.67 24.50 3.62
CA ALA A 346 14.24 24.44 3.32
C ALA A 346 13.35 24.38 4.58
N LEU A 347 13.88 23.89 5.70
CA LEU A 347 13.20 23.84 7.00
C LEU A 347 13.35 25.13 7.81
N ALA A 348 14.11 26.13 7.36
CA ALA A 348 14.25 27.41 8.09
C ALA A 348 12.90 28.05 8.49
N PRO A 349 11.87 28.09 7.61
CA PRO A 349 10.57 28.63 8.01
C PRO A 349 9.81 27.75 9.03
N LEU A 350 10.11 26.44 9.10
CA LEU A 350 9.54 25.56 10.12
C LEU A 350 10.09 25.92 11.50
N PHE A 351 11.40 26.11 11.63
CA PHE A 351 12.01 26.53 12.90
C PHE A 351 11.42 27.85 13.38
N ALA A 352 11.23 28.83 12.48
CA ALA A 352 10.57 30.09 12.81
C ALA A 352 9.11 29.86 13.26
N ALA A 353 8.35 29.00 12.59
CA ALA A 353 6.98 28.65 12.98
C ALA A 353 6.89 27.93 14.34
N LEU A 354 7.96 27.22 14.73
CA LEU A 354 8.12 26.61 16.05
C LEU A 354 8.62 27.59 17.13
N GLY A 355 8.96 28.83 16.75
CA GLY A 355 9.47 29.87 17.65
C GLY A 355 10.98 29.80 17.91
N ASP A 356 11.75 29.05 17.11
CA ASP A 356 13.21 28.98 17.19
C ASP A 356 13.86 29.87 16.11
N ASP A 357 13.91 31.17 16.38
CA ASP A 357 14.49 32.17 15.47
C ASP A 357 15.97 31.94 15.18
N ARG A 358 16.71 31.36 16.15
CA ARG A 358 18.14 31.10 16.00
C ARG A 358 18.35 29.93 15.03
N ALA A 359 17.67 28.81 15.24
CA ALA A 359 17.75 27.67 14.33
C ALA A 359 17.26 28.06 12.93
N ALA A 360 16.24 28.91 12.82
CA ALA A 360 15.78 29.45 11.55
C ALA A 360 16.87 30.26 10.82
N ALA A 361 17.57 31.15 11.52
CA ALA A 361 18.65 31.95 10.94
C ALA A 361 19.86 31.09 10.53
N ASP A 362 20.26 30.14 11.39
CA ASP A 362 21.36 29.21 11.11
C ASP A 362 21.04 28.33 9.90
N ALA A 363 19.81 27.81 9.81
CA ALA A 363 19.35 27.02 8.67
C ALA A 363 19.32 27.84 7.38
N ALA A 364 18.82 29.08 7.41
CA ALA A 364 18.79 29.96 6.24
C ALA A 364 20.19 30.31 5.71
N ALA A 365 21.19 30.37 6.59
CA ALA A 365 22.58 30.65 6.21
C ALA A 365 23.25 29.51 5.42
N LEU A 366 22.68 28.30 5.42
CA LEU A 366 23.26 27.14 4.73
C LEU A 366 23.11 27.18 3.19
N GLY A 367 22.32 28.10 2.64
CA GLY A 367 22.16 28.32 1.21
C GLY A 367 20.70 28.32 0.75
N PRO A 368 20.43 28.47 -0.57
CA PRO A 368 19.07 28.49 -1.08
C PRO A 368 18.40 27.12 -0.95
N ALA A 369 17.16 27.09 -0.46
CA ALA A 369 16.30 25.89 -0.33
C ALA A 369 15.96 25.16 -1.66
N SER A 370 16.56 25.62 -2.77
CA SER A 370 16.24 25.35 -4.18
C SER A 370 16.40 23.90 -4.69
N ARG A 371 16.30 22.87 -3.84
CA ARG A 371 16.35 21.47 -4.27
C ARG A 371 15.34 20.52 -3.64
N VAL A 372 14.61 20.93 -2.61
CA VAL A 372 13.65 20.03 -1.98
C VAL A 372 12.35 20.09 -2.78
N VAL A 373 12.15 19.05 -3.60
CA VAL A 373 10.97 18.62 -4.40
C VAL A 373 11.41 18.04 -5.76
N ALA A 374 12.70 18.10 -6.09
CA ALA A 374 13.32 17.36 -7.20
C ALA A 374 14.10 16.12 -6.69
N LEU A 375 13.44 15.22 -5.96
CA LEU A 375 13.98 13.86 -5.81
C LEU A 375 13.71 13.10 -7.12
N PRO A 376 14.71 12.49 -7.77
CA PRO A 376 14.56 11.87 -9.08
C PRO A 376 13.39 10.87 -9.14
N GLU A 377 13.20 10.06 -8.10
CA GLU A 377 12.14 9.04 -8.04
C GLU A 377 10.73 9.63 -7.83
N ALA A 378 10.62 10.82 -7.21
CA ALA A 378 9.36 11.56 -7.03
C ALA A 378 9.07 12.54 -8.18
N SER A 379 10.05 12.75 -9.08
CA SER A 379 9.94 13.68 -10.21
C SER A 379 9.43 13.00 -11.49
N GLU A 380 9.38 11.67 -11.52
CA GLU A 380 8.86 10.87 -12.63
C GLU A 380 7.42 10.36 -12.39
N GLY A 381 6.88 10.59 -11.18
CA GLY A 381 5.54 10.15 -10.78
C GLY A 381 4.42 10.96 -11.45
N LEU A 382 3.22 10.37 -11.51
CA LEU A 382 2.03 11.01 -12.09
C LEU A 382 1.74 12.39 -11.48
N ALA A 383 1.88 12.55 -10.15
CA ALA A 383 1.68 13.83 -9.47
C ALA A 383 2.59 14.94 -10.03
N ALA A 384 3.86 14.63 -10.31
CA ALA A 384 4.81 15.59 -10.86
C ALA A 384 4.45 16.01 -12.29
N ARG A 385 3.86 15.12 -13.09
CA ARG A 385 3.35 15.43 -14.44
C ARG A 385 2.07 16.26 -14.43
N LEU A 386 1.22 16.07 -13.42
CA LEU A 386 -0.02 16.81 -13.25
C LEU A 386 0.21 18.22 -12.72
N ALA A 387 1.20 18.41 -11.85
CA ALA A 387 1.62 19.71 -11.34
C ALA A 387 3.11 19.73 -10.99
N THR A 388 3.90 20.50 -11.74
CA THR A 388 5.34 20.68 -11.52
C THR A 388 5.61 22.06 -10.93
N PRO A 389 5.98 22.18 -9.65
CA PRO A 389 6.45 23.45 -9.09
C PRO A 389 7.87 23.76 -9.58
N GLY A 390 8.10 25.01 -9.93
CA GLY A 390 9.40 25.60 -10.25
C GLY A 390 9.61 26.90 -9.47
N ASP A 391 10.59 27.71 -9.88
CA ASP A 391 10.85 29.01 -9.24
C ASP A 391 9.73 30.02 -9.60
N GLY A 392 8.87 30.33 -8.62
CA GLY A 392 7.70 31.21 -8.78
C GLY A 392 6.65 30.74 -9.80
N THR A 393 6.77 29.52 -10.33
CA THR A 393 5.95 28.99 -11.42
C THR A 393 5.37 27.63 -11.05
N LEU A 394 4.13 27.37 -11.43
CA LEU A 394 3.45 26.09 -11.31
C LEU A 394 2.97 25.64 -12.70
N ALA A 395 3.66 24.66 -13.28
CA ALA A 395 3.26 24.08 -14.56
C ALA A 395 2.25 22.96 -14.34
N LEU A 396 1.05 23.11 -14.88
CA LEU A 396 0.02 22.07 -14.93
C LEU A 396 0.18 21.26 -16.20
N LEU A 397 -0.10 19.95 -16.15
CA LEU A 397 -0.12 19.10 -17.33
C LEU A 397 1.14 19.28 -18.19
N THR A 398 2.31 19.05 -17.59
CA THR A 398 3.61 19.34 -18.22
C THR A 398 3.83 18.54 -19.51
N ASP A 399 3.23 17.35 -19.59
CA ASP A 399 3.22 16.47 -20.76
C ASP A 399 1.90 15.69 -20.84
N VAL A 400 1.11 15.91 -21.89
CA VAL A 400 -0.21 15.32 -22.13
C VAL A 400 -0.16 14.37 -23.32
N PRO A 401 -0.52 13.08 -23.16
CA PRO A 401 -0.64 12.16 -24.28
C PRO A 401 -1.65 12.68 -25.31
N THR A 402 -1.31 12.61 -26.60
CA THR A 402 -2.22 13.05 -27.68
C THR A 402 -3.54 12.28 -27.70
N THR A 403 -3.55 11.05 -27.17
CA THR A 403 -4.77 10.24 -26.97
C THR A 403 -5.75 10.86 -25.99
N TRP A 404 -5.33 11.80 -25.14
CA TRP A 404 -6.19 12.50 -24.19
C TRP A 404 -6.84 13.76 -24.79
N PHE A 405 -6.41 14.19 -25.99
CA PHE A 405 -7.01 15.36 -26.62
C PHE A 405 -8.47 15.13 -26.97
N GLY A 406 -9.31 16.13 -26.70
CA GLY A 406 -10.77 16.02 -26.81
C GLY A 406 -11.45 15.31 -25.64
N GLN A 407 -10.71 14.87 -24.61
CA GLN A 407 -11.24 14.17 -23.44
C GLN A 407 -11.02 14.97 -22.15
N ASP A 408 -12.01 14.93 -21.28
CA ASP A 408 -11.99 15.72 -20.05
C ASP A 408 -10.94 15.22 -19.05
N ILE A 409 -10.36 16.16 -18.30
CA ILE A 409 -9.40 15.89 -17.23
C ILE A 409 -9.87 16.64 -15.98
N GLU A 410 -9.83 16.00 -14.82
CA GLU A 410 -10.07 16.65 -13.53
C GLU A 410 -8.98 16.25 -12.54
N VAL A 411 -8.50 17.23 -11.77
CA VAL A 411 -7.54 17.05 -10.67
C VAL A 411 -8.05 17.86 -9.49
N HIS A 412 -8.08 17.26 -8.30
CA HIS A 412 -8.55 17.92 -7.09
C HIS A 412 -7.53 17.81 -5.97
N GLY A 413 -7.21 18.94 -5.33
CA GLY A 413 -6.52 18.99 -4.04
C GLY A 413 -5.07 18.51 -4.04
N LEU A 414 -4.40 18.48 -5.19
CA LEU A 414 -3.00 18.04 -5.29
C LEU A 414 -2.08 19.02 -4.56
N ALA A 415 -1.25 18.52 -3.64
CA ALA A 415 -0.39 19.39 -2.84
C ALA A 415 0.85 19.82 -3.63
N THR A 416 1.16 21.10 -3.57
CA THR A 416 2.33 21.72 -4.21
C THR A 416 3.06 22.61 -3.20
N THR A 417 4.27 23.06 -3.54
CA THR A 417 5.02 24.02 -2.69
C THR A 417 4.36 25.39 -2.60
N PHE A 418 3.35 25.66 -3.44
CA PHE A 418 2.59 26.90 -3.46
C PHE A 418 1.23 26.80 -2.77
N GLY A 419 0.77 25.59 -2.47
CA GLY A 419 -0.59 25.35 -1.98
C GLY A 419 -1.24 24.12 -2.61
N ARG A 420 -2.56 23.97 -2.43
CA ARG A 420 -3.34 22.88 -3.04
C ARG A 420 -3.96 23.34 -4.36
N ILE A 421 -3.67 22.61 -5.44
CA ILE A 421 -4.22 22.91 -6.77
C ILE A 421 -5.35 21.95 -7.13
N GLY A 422 -6.45 22.50 -7.62
CA GLY A 422 -7.46 21.79 -8.40
C GLY A 422 -7.59 22.42 -9.79
N TYR A 423 -7.86 21.59 -10.80
CA TYR A 423 -8.15 22.08 -12.14
C TYR A 423 -8.99 21.09 -12.95
N ALA A 424 -9.68 21.60 -13.97
CA ALA A 424 -10.39 20.81 -14.95
C ALA A 424 -10.07 21.28 -16.37
N VAL A 425 -10.01 20.34 -17.30
CA VAL A 425 -9.91 20.60 -18.74
C VAL A 425 -11.18 20.10 -19.40
N ARG A 426 -11.87 21.00 -20.12
CA ARG A 426 -13.03 20.69 -20.96
C ARG A 426 -12.73 21.09 -22.40
N TRP A 427 -13.42 20.50 -23.37
CA TRP A 427 -13.12 20.76 -24.79
C TRP A 427 -14.24 21.49 -25.53
N HIS A 428 -13.87 22.54 -26.26
CA HIS A 428 -14.72 23.25 -27.20
C HIS A 428 -14.20 23.06 -28.62
N GLY A 429 -14.63 21.98 -29.27
CA GLY A 429 -14.01 21.53 -30.51
C GLY A 429 -12.57 21.08 -30.27
N ALA A 430 -11.61 21.64 -31.02
CA ALA A 430 -10.18 21.34 -30.85
C ALA A 430 -9.49 22.12 -29.72
N ARG A 431 -10.18 23.08 -29.07
CA ARG A 431 -9.60 23.98 -28.09
C ARG A 431 -9.94 23.55 -26.65
N PRO A 432 -8.97 23.38 -25.76
CA PRO A 432 -9.23 23.09 -24.35
C PRO A 432 -9.55 24.37 -23.58
N ALA A 433 -10.57 24.32 -22.71
CA ALA A 433 -10.82 25.29 -21.66
C ALA A 433 -10.26 24.75 -20.34
N LEU A 434 -9.31 25.48 -19.76
CA LEU A 434 -8.70 25.18 -18.46
C LEU A 434 -9.38 26.02 -17.39
N LEU A 435 -9.89 25.35 -16.36
CA LEU A 435 -10.40 25.96 -15.14
C LEU A 435 -9.48 25.57 -13.99
N TRP A 436 -9.07 26.49 -13.13
CA TRP A 436 -8.18 26.19 -12.03
C TRP A 436 -8.54 26.95 -10.75
N GLU A 437 -8.14 26.39 -9.63
CA GLU A 437 -8.21 26.98 -8.30
C GLU A 437 -7.00 26.52 -7.49
N LEU A 438 -6.22 27.48 -7.00
CA LEU A 438 -5.04 27.28 -6.17
C LEU A 438 -5.30 27.90 -4.79
N ASP A 439 -5.49 27.06 -3.79
CA ASP A 439 -5.51 27.46 -2.39
C ASP A 439 -4.07 27.67 -1.93
N ARG A 440 -3.63 28.94 -1.86
CA ARG A 440 -2.22 29.32 -1.71
C ARG A 440 -1.76 29.29 -0.25
N HIS A 441 -0.52 28.86 -0.04
CA HIS A 441 0.17 28.98 1.25
C HIS A 441 0.43 30.44 1.67
N GLY A 442 0.39 31.40 0.74
CA GLY A 442 0.61 32.82 1.01
C GLY A 442 0.30 33.72 -0.19
N ASP A 443 0.56 35.02 -0.03
CA ASP A 443 0.07 36.06 -0.97
C ASP A 443 0.97 36.29 -2.20
N SER A 444 2.13 35.63 -2.26
CA SER A 444 3.06 35.82 -3.38
C SER A 444 2.41 35.34 -4.69
N PRO A 445 2.53 36.12 -5.79
CA PRO A 445 1.96 35.72 -7.06
C PRO A 445 2.66 34.46 -7.58
N VAL A 446 1.88 33.50 -8.05
CA VAL A 446 2.36 32.25 -8.65
C VAL A 446 2.00 32.26 -10.12
N ARG A 447 3.00 32.06 -10.98
CA ARG A 447 2.79 31.95 -12.42
C ARG A 447 2.28 30.55 -12.76
N ILE A 448 1.03 30.41 -13.16
CA ILE A 448 0.44 29.15 -13.62
C ILE A 448 0.60 29.03 -15.13
N THR A 449 1.11 27.88 -15.59
CA THR A 449 1.29 27.56 -17.03
C THR A 449 0.72 26.18 -17.33
N ALA A 450 0.49 25.87 -18.61
CA ALA A 450 -0.05 24.58 -19.05
C ALA A 450 0.68 24.06 -20.31
N PRO A 451 2.00 23.81 -20.25
CA PRO A 451 2.82 23.67 -21.45
C PRO A 451 2.51 22.43 -22.30
N GLY A 452 1.92 21.37 -21.73
CA GLY A 452 1.46 20.21 -22.50
C GLY A 452 0.16 20.43 -23.26
N LEU A 453 -0.56 21.53 -23.02
CA LEU A 453 -1.76 21.93 -23.77
C LEU A 453 -1.50 23.18 -24.63
N ASP A 454 -1.02 24.25 -24.01
CA ASP A 454 -0.71 25.52 -24.66
C ASP A 454 0.57 26.12 -24.05
N PRO A 455 1.71 26.02 -24.75
CA PRO A 455 2.99 26.56 -24.29
C PRO A 455 3.01 28.08 -24.07
N ALA A 456 2.07 28.82 -24.67
CA ALA A 456 1.97 30.28 -24.52
C ALA A 456 1.10 30.69 -23.33
N PHE A 457 0.29 29.78 -22.78
CA PHE A 457 -0.60 30.08 -21.66
C PHE A 457 0.18 30.45 -20.40
N VAL A 458 -0.22 31.57 -19.80
CA VAL A 458 0.28 32.03 -18.51
C VAL A 458 -0.80 32.80 -17.77
N SER A 459 -0.97 32.52 -16.47
CA SER A 459 -1.79 33.33 -15.56
C SER A 459 -1.06 33.55 -14.24
N THR A 460 -1.42 34.61 -13.52
CA THR A 460 -0.99 34.86 -12.14
C THR A 460 -2.13 34.77 -11.13
N ASP A 461 -3.36 34.57 -11.60
CA ASP A 461 -4.55 34.51 -10.77
C ASP A 461 -4.62 33.17 -10.05
N ALA A 462 -5.02 33.19 -8.78
CA ALA A 462 -5.15 31.97 -7.97
C ALA A 462 -6.30 31.07 -8.47
N ALA A 463 -7.34 31.66 -9.06
CA ALA A 463 -8.42 30.92 -9.70
C ALA A 463 -8.83 31.62 -11.00
N GLY A 464 -9.36 30.85 -11.95
CA GLY A 464 -9.82 31.39 -13.21
C GLY A 464 -10.23 30.35 -14.24
N GLU A 465 -10.64 30.84 -15.40
CA GLU A 465 -10.94 30.05 -16.59
C GLU A 465 -10.26 30.67 -17.81
N ALA A 466 -9.75 29.83 -18.71
CA ALA A 466 -9.13 30.28 -19.96
C ALA A 466 -9.39 29.28 -21.08
N LEU A 467 -9.84 29.77 -22.24
CA LEU A 467 -9.89 29.00 -23.47
C LEU A 467 -8.53 29.06 -24.17
N LEU A 468 -7.81 27.94 -24.15
CA LEU A 468 -6.45 27.83 -24.66
C LEU A 468 -6.44 27.69 -26.20
N GLU A 469 -5.26 27.86 -26.80
CA GLU A 469 -5.08 27.49 -28.21
C GLU A 469 -5.20 25.96 -28.41
N ALA A 470 -5.52 25.54 -29.63
CA ALA A 470 -5.57 24.10 -29.92
C ALA A 470 -4.16 23.51 -29.81
N PRO A 471 -3.98 22.38 -29.09
CA PRO A 471 -2.67 21.74 -29.01
C PRO A 471 -2.24 21.27 -30.41
N GLY A 472 -0.96 21.52 -30.71
CA GLY A 472 -0.34 21.28 -32.02
C GLY A 472 -0.02 19.82 -32.34
#